data_AF-A0A926I4V1-F1
#
_entry.id   AF-A0A926I4V1-F1
#
_cell.length_a   1.000
_cell.length_b   1.000
_cell.length_c   1.000
_cell.angle_alpha   90.00
_cell.angle_beta   90.00
_cell.angle_gamma   90.00
#
_symmetry.space_group_name_H-M   'P 1'
#
loop_
_entity.id
_entity.type
_entity.pdbx_description
1 polymer ?
#
loop_
_entity_poly.entity_id
_entity_poly.type
_entity_poly.pdbx_seq_one_letter_code
_entity_poly.pdbx_strand_id
1 'polypeptide(L)'
;MEIQNTQSNLPVTIEDLSKFVLVGREKLVAVKAEIRAIDKVGLATEVRNQKRDEARMLSEALLDAEMRIGEITKSIPKATKGNQHTGKMVSDSGVGHQTSKKEVVENLGLNMKQVERFETLANNPDIVEQVKAEARENDDLPTRTQVINLAKEKARRAMVENEQIDKDFEVYQEYRKICNSMIALEKIRSDIGKKRAICRMALVTPDGLDSEIEYLTFRIQLLDDIRNYFLNAKLKGGK
;
A
#
# COMPACT_ATOMS: atom_id res chain seq x y z
N MET A 1 -27.47 -4.15 -15.82
CA MET A 1 -26.69 -5.33 -16.26
C MET A 1 -26.03 -5.89 -15.03
N GLU A 2 -26.57 -6.97 -14.50
CA GLU A 2 -26.06 -7.63 -13.30
C GLU A 2 -24.78 -8.39 -13.65
N ILE A 3 -23.69 -8.09 -12.96
CA ILE A 3 -22.43 -8.83 -13.04
C ILE A 3 -22.65 -10.12 -12.24
N GLN A 4 -23.17 -11.16 -12.90
CA GLN A 4 -23.29 -12.47 -12.29
C GLN A 4 -21.89 -13.11 -12.23
N ASN A 5 -21.40 -13.23 -10.99
CA ASN A 5 -20.29 -14.04 -10.51
C ASN A 5 -19.87 -15.20 -11.45
N THR A 6 -18.69 -15.08 -12.05
CA THR A 6 -17.91 -16.19 -12.65
C THR A 6 -17.38 -17.21 -11.62
N GLN A 7 -17.82 -17.13 -10.35
CA GLN A 7 -17.45 -18.08 -9.30
C GLN A 7 -18.05 -19.49 -9.49
N SER A 8 -18.97 -19.71 -10.44
CA SER A 8 -19.77 -20.96 -10.50
C SER A 8 -19.02 -22.21 -10.99
N ASN A 9 -17.79 -22.10 -11.51
CA ASN A 9 -17.03 -23.24 -12.07
C ASN A 9 -15.75 -23.59 -11.31
N LEU A 10 -15.48 -22.94 -10.18
CA LEU A 10 -14.30 -23.26 -9.37
C LEU A 10 -14.60 -24.37 -8.35
N PRO A 11 -13.65 -25.28 -8.11
CA PRO A 11 -13.78 -26.25 -7.02
C PRO A 11 -14.01 -25.55 -5.67
N VAL A 12 -14.83 -26.16 -4.83
CA VAL A 12 -15.22 -25.59 -3.52
C VAL A 12 -14.16 -25.87 -2.44
N THR A 13 -13.45 -27.00 -2.56
CA THR A 13 -12.44 -27.43 -1.59
C THR A 13 -11.06 -26.84 -1.93
N ILE A 14 -10.24 -26.59 -0.91
CA ILE A 14 -8.88 -26.05 -1.12
C ILE A 14 -7.98 -27.07 -1.81
N GLU A 15 -8.18 -28.36 -1.57
CA GLU A 15 -7.42 -29.46 -2.19
C GLU A 15 -7.72 -29.56 -3.69
N ASP A 16 -8.98 -29.39 -4.10
CA ASP A 16 -9.33 -29.44 -5.52
C ASP A 16 -8.96 -28.13 -6.23
N LEU A 17 -9.01 -26.99 -5.54
CA LEU A 17 -8.45 -25.74 -6.03
C LEU A 17 -6.94 -25.85 -6.26
N SER A 18 -6.18 -26.45 -5.34
CA SER A 18 -4.74 -26.60 -5.51
C SER A 18 -4.40 -27.51 -6.68
N LYS A 19 -5.10 -28.64 -6.83
CA LYS A 19 -4.96 -29.52 -8.00
C LYS A 19 -5.32 -28.80 -9.29
N PHE A 20 -6.41 -28.04 -9.31
CA PHE A 20 -6.83 -27.25 -10.47
C PHE A 20 -5.75 -26.23 -10.87
N VAL A 21 -5.17 -25.52 -9.90
CA VAL A 21 -4.09 -24.55 -10.17
C VAL A 21 -2.83 -25.25 -10.70
N LEU A 22 -2.42 -26.37 -10.09
CA LEU A 22 -1.24 -27.13 -10.51
C LEU A 22 -1.39 -27.65 -11.95
N VAL A 23 -2.49 -28.36 -12.24
CA VAL A 23 -2.75 -28.93 -13.57
C VAL A 23 -3.06 -27.84 -14.58
N GLY A 24 -3.85 -26.84 -14.19
CA GLY A 24 -4.26 -25.75 -15.08
C GLY A 24 -3.10 -24.87 -15.50
N ARG A 25 -2.07 -24.68 -14.66
CA ARG A 25 -0.84 -23.96 -15.05
C ARG A 25 -0.08 -24.68 -16.16
N GLU A 26 0.08 -26.00 -16.07
CA GLU A 26 0.69 -26.81 -17.13
C GLU A 26 -0.17 -26.79 -18.41
N LYS A 27 -1.50 -26.92 -18.26
CA LYS A 27 -2.42 -26.80 -19.41
C LYS A 27 -2.30 -25.43 -20.09
N LEU A 28 -2.19 -24.34 -19.33
CA LEU A 28 -2.03 -23.00 -19.91
C LEU A 28 -0.71 -22.87 -20.69
N VAL A 29 0.37 -23.50 -20.24
CA VAL A 29 1.64 -23.56 -20.99
C VAL A 29 1.45 -24.31 -22.30
N ALA A 30 0.76 -25.46 -22.27
CA ALA A 30 0.46 -26.24 -23.46
C ALA A 30 -0.38 -25.44 -24.47
N VAL A 31 -1.49 -24.82 -24.04
CA VAL A 31 -2.35 -24.00 -24.93
C VAL A 31 -1.57 -22.81 -25.51
N LYS A 32 -0.70 -22.15 -24.72
CA LYS A 32 0.19 -21.09 -25.23
C LYS A 32 1.16 -21.61 -26.28
N ALA A 33 1.69 -22.82 -26.11
CA ALA A 33 2.56 -23.45 -27.10
C ALA A 33 1.78 -23.82 -28.38
N GLU A 34 0.54 -24.31 -28.25
CA GLU A 34 -0.35 -24.57 -29.38
C GLU A 34 -0.64 -23.29 -30.18
N ILE A 35 -0.99 -22.19 -29.51
CA ILE A 35 -1.22 -20.88 -30.18
C ILE A 35 0.03 -20.45 -30.95
N ARG A 36 1.22 -20.55 -30.34
CA ARG A 36 2.49 -20.22 -31.02
C ARG A 36 2.78 -21.13 -32.22
N ALA A 37 2.43 -22.40 -32.14
CA ALA A 37 2.58 -23.32 -33.25
C ALA A 37 1.63 -22.94 -34.39
N ILE A 38 0.36 -22.69 -34.08
CA ILE A 38 -0.68 -22.21 -35.02
C ILE A 38 -0.21 -20.93 -35.74
N ASP A 39 0.30 -19.95 -34.99
CA ASP A 39 0.82 -18.69 -35.53
C ASP A 39 1.99 -18.91 -36.52
N LYS A 40 2.85 -19.92 -36.27
CA LYS A 40 3.99 -20.23 -37.14
C LYS A 40 3.59 -20.93 -38.45
N VAL A 41 2.58 -21.79 -38.40
CA VAL A 41 2.15 -22.56 -39.58
C VAL A 41 1.09 -21.85 -40.42
N GLY A 42 0.64 -20.67 -39.99
CA GLY A 42 -0.36 -19.87 -40.72
C GLY A 42 -1.72 -20.56 -40.84
N LEU A 43 -2.09 -21.39 -39.85
CA LEU A 43 -3.38 -22.08 -39.80
C LEU A 43 -4.55 -21.08 -39.71
N ALA A 44 -5.76 -21.56 -40.02
CA ALA A 44 -6.98 -20.75 -40.09
C ALA A 44 -7.22 -19.89 -38.83
N THR A 45 -7.58 -18.63 -39.03
CA THR A 45 -7.83 -17.62 -37.99
C THR A 45 -8.86 -18.07 -36.94
N GLU A 46 -9.83 -18.90 -37.34
CA GLU A 46 -10.86 -19.45 -36.45
C GLU A 46 -10.27 -20.35 -35.36
N VAL A 47 -9.38 -21.28 -35.73
CA VAL A 47 -8.71 -22.20 -34.79
C VAL A 47 -7.82 -21.42 -33.82
N ARG A 48 -7.14 -20.38 -34.34
CA ARG A 48 -6.33 -19.48 -33.53
C ARG A 48 -7.16 -18.74 -32.49
N ASN A 49 -8.28 -18.15 -32.90
CA ASN A 49 -9.16 -17.39 -32.01
C ASN A 49 -9.79 -18.29 -30.94
N GLN A 50 -10.25 -19.49 -31.33
CA GLN A 50 -10.76 -20.48 -30.39
C GLN A 50 -9.73 -20.85 -29.30
N LYS A 51 -8.47 -21.07 -29.70
CA LYS A 51 -7.40 -21.38 -28.75
C LYS A 51 -7.01 -20.21 -27.88
N ARG A 52 -7.07 -18.98 -28.40
CA ARG A 52 -6.90 -17.76 -27.59
C ARG A 52 -8.01 -17.59 -26.55
N ASP A 53 -9.26 -17.82 -26.93
CA ASP A 53 -10.38 -17.75 -25.99
C ASP A 53 -10.28 -18.84 -24.91
N GLU A 54 -9.87 -20.07 -25.28
CA GLU A 54 -9.55 -21.13 -24.30
C GLU A 54 -8.45 -20.67 -23.33
N ALA A 55 -7.36 -20.11 -23.84
CA ALA A 55 -6.27 -19.60 -23.01
C ALA A 55 -6.71 -18.47 -22.07
N ARG A 56 -7.60 -17.59 -22.55
CA ARG A 56 -8.13 -16.44 -21.78
C ARG A 56 -9.05 -16.91 -20.65
N MET A 57 -10.01 -17.77 -20.97
CA MET A 57 -10.88 -18.36 -19.95
C MET A 57 -10.07 -19.12 -18.89
N LEU A 58 -9.07 -19.90 -19.33
CA LEU A 58 -8.21 -20.65 -18.42
C LEU A 58 -7.35 -19.73 -17.55
N SER A 59 -6.77 -18.67 -18.10
CA SER A 59 -5.92 -17.76 -17.33
C SER A 59 -6.71 -16.94 -16.30
N GLU A 60 -7.92 -16.51 -16.65
CA GLU A 60 -8.83 -15.82 -15.72
C GLU A 60 -9.25 -16.75 -14.58
N ALA A 61 -9.73 -17.96 -14.90
CA ALA A 61 -10.13 -18.95 -13.90
C ALA A 61 -8.96 -19.34 -12.98
N LEU A 62 -7.73 -19.43 -13.52
CA LEU A 62 -6.53 -19.66 -12.71
C LEU A 62 -6.24 -18.51 -11.75
N LEU A 63 -6.40 -17.25 -12.17
CA LEU A 63 -6.22 -16.11 -11.27
C LEU A 63 -7.24 -16.12 -10.14
N ASP A 64 -8.50 -16.48 -10.43
CA ASP A 64 -9.54 -16.59 -9.41
C ASP A 64 -9.29 -17.74 -8.44
N ALA A 65 -8.88 -18.90 -8.94
CA ALA A 65 -8.51 -20.04 -8.10
C ALA A 65 -7.33 -19.69 -7.19
N GLU A 66 -6.30 -19.04 -7.73
CA GLU A 66 -5.13 -18.60 -6.96
C GLU A 66 -5.50 -17.57 -5.90
N MET A 67 -6.35 -16.59 -6.23
CA MET A 67 -6.87 -15.62 -5.27
C MET A 67 -7.64 -16.32 -4.15
N ARG A 68 -8.52 -17.28 -4.49
CA ARG A 68 -9.31 -18.03 -3.51
C ARG A 68 -8.45 -18.88 -2.58
N ILE A 69 -7.41 -19.55 -3.11
CA ILE A 69 -6.43 -20.26 -2.28
C ILE A 69 -5.76 -19.26 -1.33
N GLY A 70 -5.37 -18.09 -1.82
CA GLY A 70 -4.76 -17.04 -1.00
C GLY A 70 -5.66 -16.55 0.14
N GLU A 71 -6.97 -16.39 -0.11
CA GLU A 71 -7.94 -16.03 0.94
C GLU A 71 -7.99 -17.09 2.05
N ILE A 72 -8.06 -18.37 1.66
CA ILE A 72 -8.12 -19.48 2.62
C ILE A 72 -6.80 -19.61 3.37
N THR A 73 -5.65 -19.56 2.70
CA THR A 73 -4.35 -19.69 3.37
C THR A 73 -4.03 -18.50 4.27
N LYS A 74 -4.53 -17.30 3.96
CA LYS A 74 -4.42 -16.12 4.81
C LYS A 74 -5.14 -16.29 6.14
N SER A 75 -6.27 -17.02 6.16
CA SER A 75 -7.02 -17.31 7.38
C SER A 75 -6.31 -18.29 8.32
N ILE A 76 -5.34 -19.05 7.82
CA ILE A 76 -4.56 -20.00 8.65
C ILE A 76 -3.66 -19.20 9.61
N PRO A 77 -3.80 -19.38 10.93
CA PRO A 77 -3.01 -18.65 11.90
C PRO A 77 -1.52 -18.93 11.70
N LYS A 78 -0.70 -17.87 11.76
CA LYS A 78 0.76 -18.02 11.81
C LYS A 78 1.12 -18.58 13.17
N ALA A 79 1.99 -19.59 13.21
CA ALA A 79 2.53 -20.10 14.47
C ALA A 79 3.11 -18.94 15.29
N THR A 80 2.66 -18.78 16.54
CA THR A 80 3.18 -17.77 17.46
C THR A 80 4.65 -18.05 17.68
N LYS A 81 5.52 -17.24 17.06
CA LYS A 81 6.96 -17.32 17.35
C LYS A 81 7.14 -16.90 18.80
N GLY A 82 7.51 -17.85 19.66
CA GLY A 82 8.08 -17.54 20.96
C GLY A 82 9.23 -16.55 20.74
N ASN A 83 9.22 -15.46 21.50
CA ASN A 83 10.18 -14.38 21.33
C ASN A 83 11.58 -14.89 21.73
N GLN A 84 12.40 -15.26 20.75
CA GLN A 84 13.75 -15.83 20.95
C GLN A 84 14.67 -14.93 21.78
N HIS A 85 14.38 -13.63 21.87
CA HIS A 85 15.17 -12.67 22.67
C HIS A 85 14.85 -12.67 24.17
N THR A 86 13.73 -13.27 24.60
CA THR A 86 13.31 -13.23 26.01
C THR A 86 13.46 -14.55 26.75
N GLY A 87 13.91 -15.63 26.08
CA GLY A 87 14.06 -16.96 26.69
C GLY A 87 12.76 -17.61 27.18
N LYS A 88 11.63 -16.89 27.15
CA LYS A 88 10.30 -17.39 27.49
C LYS A 88 9.78 -18.23 26.32
N MET A 89 10.07 -19.53 26.36
CA MET A 89 9.21 -20.49 25.69
C MET A 89 7.82 -20.33 26.29
N VAL A 90 6.85 -19.91 25.47
CA VAL A 90 5.44 -20.02 25.85
C VAL A 90 5.09 -21.50 25.70
N SER A 91 5.48 -22.32 26.67
CA SER A 91 4.83 -23.61 26.88
C SER A 91 3.85 -23.41 28.02
N ASP A 92 2.58 -23.25 27.67
CA ASP A 92 1.53 -23.52 28.63
C ASP A 92 0.50 -24.42 27.94
N SER A 93 0.43 -25.65 28.47
CA SER A 93 -0.69 -26.59 28.47
C SER A 93 -1.66 -26.60 27.27
N GLY A 94 -1.72 -27.75 26.58
CA GLY A 94 -3.00 -28.30 26.11
C GLY A 94 -3.59 -27.75 24.81
N VAL A 95 -2.80 -27.13 23.93
CA VAL A 95 -3.29 -26.78 22.58
C VAL A 95 -3.05 -27.98 21.67
N GLY A 96 -4.13 -28.63 21.25
CA GLY A 96 -4.09 -29.75 20.30
C GLY A 96 -3.20 -29.44 19.10
N HIS A 97 -2.56 -30.46 18.55
CA HIS A 97 -1.63 -30.39 17.41
C HIS A 97 -2.27 -29.62 16.24
N GLN A 98 -2.14 -28.29 16.24
CA GLN A 98 -2.71 -27.43 15.23
C GLN A 98 -1.72 -27.44 14.08
N THR A 99 -2.11 -28.06 12.97
CA THR A 99 -1.24 -28.23 11.79
C THR A 99 -0.67 -26.88 11.39
N SER A 100 0.65 -26.81 11.26
CA SER A 100 1.30 -25.55 10.92
C SER A 100 0.88 -25.11 9.51
N LYS A 101 0.85 -23.80 9.25
CA LYS A 101 0.58 -23.29 7.89
C LYS A 101 1.50 -23.93 6.84
N LYS A 102 2.73 -24.24 7.22
CA LYS A 102 3.69 -24.92 6.36
C LYS A 102 3.22 -26.33 5.99
N GLU A 103 2.75 -27.13 6.94
CA GLU A 103 2.19 -28.47 6.69
C GLU A 103 0.96 -28.41 5.78
N VAL A 104 0.04 -27.48 6.03
CA VAL A 104 -1.14 -27.31 5.17
C VAL A 104 -0.71 -26.99 3.73
N VAL A 105 0.26 -26.11 3.55
CA VAL A 105 0.76 -25.73 2.22
C VAL A 105 1.46 -26.89 1.52
N GLU A 106 2.29 -27.65 2.23
CA GLU A 106 2.96 -28.84 1.70
C GLU A 106 1.95 -29.92 1.29
N ASN A 107 0.91 -30.15 2.10
CA ASN A 107 -0.17 -31.10 1.78
C ASN A 107 -0.96 -30.72 0.51
N LEU A 108 -1.02 -29.42 0.18
CA LEU A 108 -1.67 -28.93 -1.03
C LEU A 108 -0.80 -29.07 -2.29
N GLY A 109 0.45 -29.54 -2.16
CA GLY A 109 1.41 -29.63 -3.26
C GLY A 109 1.95 -28.26 -3.69
N LEU A 110 1.80 -27.25 -2.83
CA LEU A 110 2.26 -25.88 -3.07
C LEU A 110 3.49 -25.59 -2.23
N ASN A 111 4.27 -24.58 -2.63
CA ASN A 111 5.34 -24.04 -1.81
C ASN A 111 4.95 -22.70 -1.18
N MET A 112 5.64 -22.34 -0.10
CA MET A 112 5.37 -21.09 0.64
C MET A 112 5.47 -19.83 -0.24
N LYS A 113 6.39 -19.79 -1.21
CA LYS A 113 6.52 -18.64 -2.12
C LYS A 113 5.34 -18.51 -3.08
N GLN A 114 4.74 -19.62 -3.51
CA GLN A 114 3.52 -19.60 -4.32
C GLN A 114 2.35 -19.08 -3.49
N VAL A 115 2.24 -19.54 -2.25
CA VAL A 115 1.19 -19.12 -1.32
C VAL A 115 1.30 -17.64 -0.95
N GLU A 116 2.50 -17.11 -0.71
CA GLU A 116 2.71 -15.67 -0.51
C GLU A 116 2.22 -14.84 -1.71
N ARG A 117 2.41 -15.34 -2.94
CA ARG A 117 1.90 -14.68 -4.14
C ARG A 117 0.37 -14.76 -4.21
N PHE A 118 -0.22 -15.90 -3.89
CA PHE A 118 -1.66 -16.07 -3.83
C PHE A 118 -2.31 -15.15 -2.79
N GLU A 119 -1.68 -15.00 -1.63
CA GLU A 119 -2.10 -14.05 -0.60
C GLU A 119 -1.98 -12.60 -1.07
N THR A 120 -0.96 -12.29 -1.88
CA THR A 120 -0.85 -10.97 -2.52
C THR A 120 -2.03 -10.70 -3.44
N LEU A 121 -2.45 -11.70 -4.24
CA LEU A 121 -3.65 -11.60 -5.09
C LEU A 121 -4.91 -11.39 -4.24
N ALA A 122 -5.10 -12.20 -3.20
CA ALA A 122 -6.22 -12.08 -2.26
C ALA A 122 -6.31 -10.72 -1.55
N ASN A 123 -5.18 -10.06 -1.33
CA ASN A 123 -5.14 -8.72 -0.73
C ASN A 123 -5.47 -7.60 -1.72
N ASN A 124 -5.53 -7.88 -3.02
CA ASN A 124 -5.72 -6.88 -4.07
C ASN A 124 -6.73 -7.36 -5.13
N PRO A 125 -7.98 -7.69 -4.74
CA PRO A 125 -9.00 -8.18 -5.68
C PRO A 125 -9.35 -7.14 -6.76
N ASP A 126 -9.28 -5.85 -6.44
CA ASP A 126 -9.46 -4.74 -7.37
C ASP A 126 -8.43 -4.77 -8.51
N ILE A 127 -7.17 -5.07 -8.19
CA ILE A 127 -6.08 -5.16 -9.18
C ILE A 127 -6.25 -6.42 -10.03
N VAL A 128 -6.74 -7.53 -9.46
CA VAL A 128 -7.02 -8.75 -10.22
C VAL A 128 -8.08 -8.47 -11.29
N GLU A 129 -9.18 -7.82 -10.93
CA GLU A 129 -10.23 -7.45 -11.88
C GLU A 129 -9.76 -6.43 -12.92
N GLN A 130 -8.96 -5.44 -12.50
CA GLN A 130 -8.32 -4.50 -13.43
C GLN A 130 -7.48 -5.22 -14.48
N VAL A 131 -6.61 -6.16 -14.06
CA VAL A 131 -5.74 -6.90 -14.99
C VAL A 131 -6.55 -7.76 -15.96
N LYS A 132 -7.66 -8.37 -15.51
CA LYS A 132 -8.57 -9.11 -16.42
C LYS A 132 -9.21 -8.17 -17.44
N ALA A 133 -9.72 -7.03 -17.01
CA ALA A 133 -10.35 -6.05 -17.89
C ALA A 133 -9.36 -5.51 -18.94
N GLU A 134 -8.17 -5.10 -18.51
CA GLU A 134 -7.12 -4.61 -19.41
C GLU A 134 -6.67 -5.70 -20.40
N ALA A 135 -6.54 -6.95 -19.96
CA ALA A 135 -6.18 -8.05 -20.83
C ALA A 135 -7.27 -8.34 -21.88
N ARG A 136 -8.55 -8.24 -21.52
CA ARG A 136 -9.67 -8.39 -22.47
C ARG A 136 -9.68 -7.28 -23.51
N GLU A 137 -9.42 -6.03 -23.09
CA GLU A 137 -9.38 -4.88 -24.00
C GLU A 137 -8.23 -4.97 -25.01
N ASN A 138 -7.07 -5.49 -24.57
CA ASN A 138 -5.86 -5.57 -25.39
C ASN A 138 -5.69 -6.91 -26.15
N ASP A 139 -6.69 -7.81 -26.10
CA ASP A 139 -6.59 -9.20 -26.60
C ASP A 139 -5.32 -9.94 -26.10
N ASP A 140 -4.98 -9.73 -24.83
CA ASP A 140 -3.86 -10.37 -24.13
C ASP A 140 -4.39 -11.35 -23.05
N LEU A 141 -3.48 -12.12 -22.45
CA LEU A 141 -3.78 -13.04 -21.38
C LEU A 141 -3.43 -12.43 -20.03
N PRO A 142 -4.36 -12.33 -19.07
CA PRO A 142 -4.05 -11.81 -17.75
C PRO A 142 -3.03 -12.72 -17.04
N THR A 143 -2.06 -12.10 -16.35
CA THR A 143 -1.00 -12.83 -15.65
C THR A 143 -0.86 -12.44 -14.19
N ARG A 144 -0.50 -13.43 -13.37
CA ARG A 144 -0.19 -13.23 -11.95
C ARG A 144 0.93 -12.21 -11.76
N THR A 145 1.91 -12.16 -12.67
CA THR A 145 3.03 -11.23 -12.60
C THR A 145 2.57 -9.78 -12.76
N GLN A 146 1.67 -9.48 -13.70
CA GLN A 146 1.08 -8.15 -13.85
C GLN A 146 0.37 -7.70 -12.57
N VAL A 147 -0.47 -8.57 -11.98
CA VAL A 147 -1.15 -8.27 -10.71
C VAL A 147 -0.16 -7.93 -9.60
N ILE A 148 0.88 -8.76 -9.42
CA ILE A 148 1.90 -8.54 -8.38
C ILE A 148 2.65 -7.22 -8.62
N ASN A 149 2.98 -6.88 -9.86
CA ASN A 149 3.69 -5.65 -10.18
C ASN A 149 2.84 -4.41 -9.91
N LEU A 150 1.56 -4.44 -10.31
CA LEU A 150 0.61 -3.35 -10.02
C LEU A 150 0.37 -3.20 -8.51
N ALA A 151 0.24 -4.32 -7.78
CA ALA A 151 0.10 -4.30 -6.32
C ALA A 151 1.32 -3.65 -5.64
N LYS A 152 2.53 -3.97 -6.10
CA LYS A 152 3.76 -3.34 -5.59
C LYS A 152 3.80 -1.85 -5.88
N GLU A 153 3.42 -1.44 -7.08
CA GLU A 153 3.40 -0.03 -7.45
C GLU A 153 2.36 0.75 -6.65
N LYS A 154 1.17 0.19 -6.43
CA LYS A 154 0.14 0.76 -5.54
C LYS A 154 0.67 0.95 -4.12
N ALA A 155 1.33 -0.07 -3.56
CA ALA A 155 1.93 0.00 -2.23
C ALA A 155 3.05 1.05 -2.15
N ARG A 156 3.90 1.15 -3.19
CA ARG A 156 4.96 2.16 -3.27
C ARG A 156 4.40 3.58 -3.31
N ARG A 157 3.36 3.82 -4.10
CA ARG A 157 2.68 5.13 -4.17
C ARG A 157 2.10 5.54 -2.82
N ALA A 158 1.39 4.61 -2.16
CA ALA A 158 0.84 4.86 -0.84
C ALA A 158 1.93 5.16 0.20
N MET A 159 3.09 4.48 0.14
CA MET A 159 4.21 4.76 1.03
C MET A 159 4.77 6.18 0.83
N VAL A 160 4.96 6.61 -0.43
CA VAL A 160 5.45 7.96 -0.74
C VAL A 160 4.45 9.03 -0.30
N GLU A 161 3.16 8.80 -0.51
CA GLU A 161 2.10 9.71 -0.06
C GLU A 161 2.08 9.84 1.47
N ASN A 162 2.15 8.71 2.19
CA ASN A 162 2.22 8.72 3.65
C ASN A 162 3.48 9.43 4.17
N GLU A 163 4.64 9.21 3.54
CA GLU A 163 5.88 9.91 3.92
C GLU A 163 5.76 11.42 3.71
N GLN A 164 5.09 11.85 2.63
CA GLN A 164 4.84 13.28 2.41
C GLN A 164 3.89 13.85 3.47
N ILE A 165 2.82 13.13 3.82
CA ILE A 165 1.89 13.53 4.88
C ILE A 165 2.61 13.67 6.23
N ASP A 166 3.49 12.72 6.58
CA ASP A 166 4.27 12.77 7.82
C ASP A 166 5.18 14.01 7.86
N LYS A 167 5.90 14.28 6.76
CA LYS A 167 6.74 15.49 6.64
C LYS A 167 5.92 16.77 6.74
N ASP A 168 4.80 16.84 6.05
CA ASP A 168 3.91 18.01 6.09
C ASP A 168 3.33 18.22 7.49
N PHE A 169 3.03 17.13 8.21
CA PHE A 169 2.58 17.18 9.59
C PHE A 169 3.66 17.71 10.54
N GLU A 170 4.92 17.29 10.38
CA GLU A 170 6.05 17.83 11.15
C GLU A 170 6.20 19.35 10.96
N VAL A 171 6.19 19.80 9.70
CA VAL A 171 6.26 21.24 9.37
C VAL A 171 5.07 22.00 9.95
N TYR A 172 3.87 21.42 9.90
CA TYR A 172 2.68 22.03 10.50
C TYR A 172 2.80 22.16 12.03
N GLN A 173 3.37 21.17 12.71
CA GLN A 173 3.58 21.24 14.17
C GLN A 173 4.58 22.33 14.54
N GLU A 174 5.67 22.48 13.79
CA GLU A 174 6.64 23.57 13.92
C GLU A 174 5.94 24.93 13.79
N TYR A 175 5.18 25.11 12.70
CA TYR A 175 4.39 26.34 12.47
C TYR A 175 3.42 26.63 13.63
N ARG A 176 2.70 25.61 14.09
CA ARG A 176 1.74 25.73 15.20
C ARG A 176 2.41 26.18 16.51
N LYS A 177 3.61 25.67 16.82
CA LYS A 177 4.40 26.12 17.99
C LYS A 177 4.72 27.62 17.90
N ILE A 178 5.12 28.09 16.72
CA ILE A 178 5.42 29.52 16.48
C ILE A 178 4.15 30.37 16.69
N CYS A 179 3.01 29.97 16.13
CA CYS A 179 1.74 30.67 16.31
C CYS A 179 1.32 30.76 17.80
N ASN A 180 1.47 29.68 18.56
CA ASN A 180 1.15 29.69 19.99
C ASN A 180 2.04 30.67 20.77
N SER A 181 3.32 30.78 20.43
CA SER A 181 4.23 31.76 21.03
C SER A 181 3.80 33.20 20.72
N MET A 182 3.26 33.47 19.52
CA MET A 182 2.73 34.80 19.18
C MET A 182 1.46 35.16 19.97
N ILE A 183 0.59 34.19 20.25
CA ILE A 183 -0.58 34.40 21.14
C ILE A 183 -0.12 34.80 22.55
N ALA A 184 1.02 34.28 23.02
CA ALA A 184 1.60 34.70 24.30
C ALA A 184 2.09 36.16 24.28
N LEU A 185 2.65 36.62 23.15
CA LEU A 185 3.06 38.02 22.96
C LEU A 185 1.86 38.98 22.99
N GLU A 186 0.69 38.57 22.51
CA GLU A 186 -0.52 39.38 22.59
C GLU A 186 -0.90 39.70 24.05
N LYS A 187 -0.75 38.74 24.95
CA LYS A 187 -0.99 38.94 26.39
C LYS A 187 -0.03 39.95 27.02
N ILE A 188 1.19 40.05 26.49
CA ILE A 188 2.18 41.06 26.89
C ILE A 188 1.81 42.42 26.27
N ARG A 189 1.42 42.44 24.99
CA ARG A 189 0.98 43.66 24.30
C ARG A 189 -0.20 44.33 25.01
N SER A 190 -1.11 43.57 25.60
CA SER A 190 -2.29 44.11 26.26
C SER A 190 -2.06 44.53 27.73
N ASP A 191 -0.91 44.21 28.32
CA ASP A 191 -0.59 44.46 29.74
C ASP A 191 0.59 45.41 29.90
N ILE A 192 0.32 46.64 30.34
CA ILE A 192 1.34 47.68 30.50
C ILE A 192 2.35 47.37 31.62
N GLY A 193 1.94 46.62 32.65
CA GLY A 193 2.82 46.20 33.74
C GLY A 193 3.87 45.21 33.25
N LYS A 194 3.45 44.26 32.41
CA LYS A 194 4.35 43.30 31.76
C LYS A 194 5.32 43.97 30.78
N LYS A 195 4.86 44.94 29.98
CA LYS A 195 5.75 45.72 29.10
C LYS A 195 6.86 46.40 29.88
N ARG A 196 6.52 47.11 30.96
CA ARG A 196 7.51 47.79 31.80
C ARG A 196 8.47 46.81 32.46
N ALA A 197 7.99 45.64 32.88
CA ALA A 197 8.84 44.60 33.43
C ALA A 197 9.86 44.09 32.39
N ILE A 198 9.44 43.82 31.16
CA ILE A 198 10.32 43.38 30.07
C ILE A 198 11.38 44.42 29.76
N CYS A 199 11.03 45.72 29.64
CA CYS A 199 12.01 46.77 29.41
C CYS A 199 13.06 46.86 30.54
N ARG A 200 12.64 46.69 31.81
CA ARG A 200 13.60 46.65 32.93
C ARG A 200 14.52 45.43 32.86
N MET A 201 13.99 44.29 32.46
CA MET A 201 14.80 43.07 32.31
C MET A 201 15.80 43.18 31.14
N ALA A 202 15.39 43.78 30.02
CA ALA A 202 16.26 44.05 28.88
C ALA A 202 17.37 45.06 29.20
N LEU A 203 17.17 45.96 30.16
CA LEU A 203 18.19 46.90 30.61
C LEU A 203 19.27 46.27 31.50
N VAL A 204 19.03 45.08 32.04
CA VAL A 204 19.99 44.35 32.89
C VAL A 204 20.65 43.17 32.18
N THR A 205 20.31 42.93 30.90
CA THR A 205 21.03 41.96 30.07
C THR A 205 22.40 42.52 29.68
N PRO A 206 23.42 41.67 29.45
CA PRO A 206 24.76 42.11 29.06
C PRO A 206 24.79 42.95 27.78
N ASP A 207 23.88 42.65 26.84
CA ASP A 207 23.80 43.28 25.51
C ASP A 207 22.88 44.50 25.48
N GLY A 208 22.16 44.76 26.58
CA GLY A 208 21.31 45.92 26.77
C GLY A 208 20.06 45.98 25.89
N LEU A 209 19.36 47.11 25.99
CA LEU A 209 18.07 47.31 25.34
C LEU A 209 18.17 47.41 23.80
N ASP A 210 19.27 47.95 23.28
CA ASP A 210 19.46 48.14 21.84
C ASP A 210 19.56 46.79 21.11
N SER A 211 20.24 45.80 21.71
CA SER A 211 20.32 44.44 21.15
C SER A 211 18.96 43.74 21.13
N GLU A 212 18.14 43.92 22.16
CA GLU A 212 16.78 43.39 22.21
C GLU A 212 15.86 44.05 21.15
N ILE A 213 16.04 45.35 20.90
CA ILE A 213 15.32 46.06 19.83
C ILE A 213 15.74 45.54 18.45
N GLU A 214 17.04 45.32 18.23
CA GLU A 214 17.55 44.76 16.97
C GLU A 214 17.03 43.33 16.75
N TYR A 215 17.04 42.50 17.79
CA TYR A 215 16.49 41.14 17.76
C TYR A 215 15.00 41.14 17.40
N LEU A 216 14.19 42.00 18.02
CA LEU A 216 12.78 42.14 17.68
C LEU A 216 12.57 42.61 16.24
N THR A 217 13.39 43.55 15.76
CA THR A 217 13.34 44.06 14.39
C THR A 217 13.60 42.95 13.38
N PHE A 218 14.63 42.13 13.60
CA PHE A 218 14.92 40.96 12.78
C PHE A 218 13.75 39.96 12.74
N ARG A 219 13.12 39.70 13.89
CA ARG A 219 11.97 38.77 13.97
C ARG A 219 10.72 39.33 13.28
N ILE A 220 10.49 40.63 13.33
CA ILE A 220 9.41 41.29 12.57
C ILE A 220 9.63 41.09 11.07
N GLN A 221 10.86 41.29 10.57
CA GLN A 221 11.18 41.08 9.15
C GLN A 221 10.90 39.64 8.71
N LEU A 222 11.32 38.65 9.49
CA LEU A 222 11.06 37.23 9.19
C LEU A 222 9.56 36.93 9.10
N LEU A 223 8.74 37.51 9.98
CA LEU A 223 7.28 37.34 9.95
C LEU A 223 6.65 38.02 8.72
N ASP A 224 7.15 39.18 8.32
CA ASP A 224 6.70 39.85 7.09
C ASP A 224 7.06 39.05 5.83
N ASP A 225 8.23 38.41 5.78
CA ASP A 225 8.63 37.54 4.67
C ASP A 225 7.67 36.33 4.55
N ILE A 226 7.35 35.68 5.68
CA ILE A 226 6.38 34.57 5.73
C ILE A 226 4.99 35.04 5.28
N ARG A 227 4.54 36.20 5.78
CA ARG A 227 3.26 36.80 5.37
C ARG A 227 3.21 37.05 3.87
N ASN A 228 4.27 37.61 3.29
CA ASN A 228 4.35 37.88 1.85
C ASN A 228 4.31 36.57 1.04
N TYR A 229 4.96 35.51 1.52
CA TYR A 229 4.86 34.19 0.91
C TYR A 229 3.41 33.66 0.89
N PHE A 230 2.69 33.74 2.01
CA PHE A 230 1.28 33.32 2.08
C PHE A 230 0.36 34.16 1.19
N LEU A 231 0.57 35.49 1.13
CA LEU A 231 -0.18 36.36 0.23
C LEU A 231 0.04 36.00 -1.24
N ASN A 232 1.29 35.73 -1.63
CA ASN A 232 1.63 35.29 -2.97
C ASN A 232 1.03 33.92 -3.33
N ALA A 233 1.00 32.98 -2.37
CA ALA A 233 0.35 31.68 -2.56
C ALA A 233 -1.16 31.82 -2.75
N LYS A 234 -1.82 32.68 -1.95
CA LYS A 234 -3.25 32.98 -2.08
C LYS A 234 -3.60 33.60 -3.44
N LEU A 235 -2.81 34.56 -3.92
CA LEU A 235 -3.02 35.21 -5.23
C LEU A 235 -2.85 34.25 -6.42
N LYS A 236 -2.05 33.19 -6.29
CA LYS A 236 -1.79 32.20 -7.33
C LYS A 236 -2.86 31.08 -7.43
N GLY A 237 -3.98 31.20 -6.70
CA GLY A 237 -5.10 30.26 -6.81
C GLY A 237 -5.18 29.19 -5.72
N GLY A 238 -4.53 29.41 -4.57
CA GLY A 238 -4.90 28.68 -3.35
C GLY A 238 -6.34 29.03 -2.98
N LYS A 239 -7.25 28.05 -3.05
CA LYS A 239 -8.64 28.18 -2.60
C LYS A 239 -8.75 28.72 -1.18
#